data_AF-K6ZH76-F1
#
_entry.id   AF-K6ZH76-F1
#
_cell.length_a   1.000
_cell.length_b   1.000
_cell.length_c   1.000
_cell.angle_alpha   90.00
_cell.angle_beta   90.00
_cell.angle_gamma   90.00
#
_symmetry.space_group_name_H-M   'P 1'
#
loop_
_entity.id
_entity.type
_entity.pdbx_description
1 polymer ?
#
loop_
_entity_poly.entity_id
_entity_poly.type
_entity_poly.pdbx_seq_one_letter_code
_entity_poly.pdbx_strand_id
1 'polypeptide(L)'
;MSKSNSLKGIVFVLFSFLMLGCTSSYESVTQVDDTKAFILLTGNFENASLQINTNSPITLTDSIETFMLDGKKVAKFEVTAGTNTVKVFKNGALVVNRKLYVTNGNSFEVNVQ
;
A
#
# COMPACT_ATOMS: atom_id res chain seq x y z
N MET A 1 24.05 53.82 -38.41
CA MET A 1 24.06 52.34 -38.34
C MET A 1 24.16 51.91 -36.88
N SER A 2 23.06 51.56 -36.19
CA SER A 2 23.10 50.87 -34.88
C SER A 2 21.67 50.46 -34.45
N LYS A 3 21.07 49.45 -35.12
CA LYS A 3 19.79 48.84 -34.65
C LYS A 3 19.68 47.32 -34.86
N SER A 4 20.73 46.63 -35.33
CA SER A 4 20.66 45.19 -35.64
C SER A 4 20.98 44.27 -34.44
N ASN A 5 21.85 44.69 -33.52
CA ASN A 5 22.34 43.81 -32.44
C ASN A 5 21.33 43.65 -31.28
N SER A 6 20.47 44.65 -31.04
CA SER A 6 19.46 44.60 -29.97
C SER A 6 18.32 43.61 -30.28
N LEU A 7 17.89 43.52 -31.54
CA LEU A 7 16.85 42.58 -31.96
C LEU A 7 17.33 41.13 -31.89
N LYS A 8 18.58 40.86 -32.27
CA LYS A 8 19.21 39.54 -32.13
C LYS A 8 19.34 39.11 -30.67
N GLY A 9 19.68 40.04 -29.78
CA GLY A 9 19.73 39.81 -28.34
C GLY A 9 18.36 39.46 -27.75
N ILE A 10 17.31 40.18 -28.15
CA ILE A 10 15.93 39.90 -27.70
C ILE A 10 15.45 38.53 -28.18
N VAL A 11 15.70 38.17 -29.43
CA VAL A 11 15.34 36.83 -29.96
C VAL A 11 16.08 35.73 -29.21
N PHE A 12 17.36 35.92 -28.91
CA PHE A 12 18.15 34.95 -28.15
C PHE A 12 17.64 34.77 -26.72
N VAL A 13 17.29 35.87 -26.03
CA VAL A 13 16.69 35.83 -24.69
C VAL A 13 15.33 35.13 -24.70
N LEU A 14 14.47 35.42 -25.67
CA LEU A 14 13.17 34.73 -25.81
C LEU A 14 13.34 33.22 -26.05
N PHE A 15 14.31 32.83 -26.89
CA PHE A 15 14.57 31.42 -27.19
C PHE A 15 15.11 30.66 -25.97
N SER A 16 15.87 31.34 -25.11
CA SER A 16 16.39 30.78 -23.85
C SER A 16 15.26 30.45 -22.86
N PHE A 17 14.20 31.26 -22.83
CA PHE A 17 13.03 31.03 -21.97
C PHE A 17 12.20 29.82 -22.40
N LEU A 18 12.19 29.47 -23.69
CA LEU A 18 11.47 28.29 -24.20
C LEU A 18 12.12 26.97 -23.79
N MET A 19 13.40 26.99 -23.39
CA MET A 19 14.13 25.80 -22.92
C MET A 19 13.91 25.49 -21.44
N LEU A 20 13.17 26.33 -20.69
CA LEU A 20 12.86 26.11 -19.27
C LEU A 20 11.66 25.16 -19.04
N GLY A 21 11.02 24.66 -20.11
CA GLY A 21 9.79 23.85 -20.04
C GLY A 21 9.97 22.35 -19.80
N CYS A 22 11.20 21.84 -19.69
CA CYS A 22 11.47 20.40 -19.52
C CYS A 22 11.77 20.04 -18.06
N THR A 23 10.86 20.31 -17.12
CA THR A 23 11.03 19.89 -15.72
C THR A 23 10.00 18.86 -15.31
N SER A 24 10.40 17.59 -15.47
CA SER A 24 10.32 16.53 -14.45
C SER A 24 8.99 16.31 -13.73
N SER A 25 7.93 15.98 -14.45
CA SER A 25 6.89 15.12 -13.88
C SER A 25 7.40 13.68 -13.87
N TYR A 26 8.04 13.28 -12.76
CA TYR A 26 8.29 11.86 -12.49
C TYR A 26 6.98 11.26 -11.96
N GLU A 27 6.22 10.65 -12.86
CA GLU A 27 5.09 9.79 -12.49
C GLU A 27 5.68 8.49 -11.94
N SER A 28 5.76 8.40 -10.61
CA SER A 28 6.07 7.13 -9.94
C SER A 28 4.85 6.22 -10.09
N VAL A 29 4.94 5.22 -10.95
CA VAL A 29 3.98 4.11 -10.95
C VAL A 29 4.34 3.19 -9.78
N THR A 30 3.49 3.14 -8.76
CA THR A 30 3.56 2.05 -7.78
C THR A 30 3.07 0.80 -8.49
N GLN A 31 3.99 -0.04 -8.94
CA GLN A 31 3.63 -1.33 -9.51
C GLN A 31 2.97 -2.14 -8.39
N VAL A 32 1.70 -2.47 -8.57
CA VAL A 32 1.01 -3.38 -7.67
C VAL A 32 1.75 -4.72 -7.78
N ASP A 33 2.04 -5.36 -6.64
CA ASP A 33 2.62 -6.69 -6.68
C ASP A 33 1.52 -7.69 -7.05
N ASP A 34 1.40 -7.93 -8.36
CA ASP A 34 0.39 -8.79 -8.99
C ASP A 34 0.59 -10.27 -8.67
N THR A 35 1.63 -10.62 -7.92
CA THR A 35 1.98 -12.03 -7.61
C THR A 35 1.50 -12.46 -6.23
N LYS A 36 1.14 -11.52 -5.36
CA LYS A 36 0.82 -11.77 -3.96
C LYS A 36 -0.62 -11.43 -3.61
N ALA A 37 -1.14 -12.10 -2.59
CA ALA A 37 -2.44 -11.86 -2.00
C ALA A 37 -2.27 -11.58 -0.50
N PHE A 38 -3.10 -10.70 0.06
CA PHE A 38 -2.96 -10.29 1.46
C PHE A 38 -4.28 -10.28 2.23
N ILE A 39 -4.19 -10.60 3.53
CA ILE A 39 -5.20 -10.29 4.53
C ILE A 39 -4.68 -9.12 5.36
N LEU A 40 -5.53 -8.11 5.54
CA LEU A 40 -5.28 -6.93 6.35
C LEU A 40 -6.12 -7.01 7.62
N LEU A 41 -5.49 -7.19 8.78
CA LEU A 41 -6.21 -7.11 10.05
C LEU A 41 -6.35 -5.65 10.46
N THR A 42 -7.60 -5.23 10.66
CA THR A 42 -7.96 -3.88 11.11
C THR A 42 -8.75 -3.95 12.43
N GLY A 43 -8.98 -2.80 13.06
CA GLY A 43 -9.69 -2.75 14.35
C GLY A 43 -8.77 -3.03 15.54
N ASN A 44 -9.32 -3.55 16.65
CA ASN A 44 -8.54 -3.83 17.85
C ASN A 44 -8.13 -5.31 17.92
N PHE A 45 -6.93 -5.57 17.43
CA PHE A 45 -6.29 -6.89 17.46
C PHE A 45 -5.21 -7.02 18.56
N GLU A 46 -5.22 -6.16 19.59
CA GLU A 46 -4.34 -6.30 20.75
C GLU A 46 -4.69 -7.58 21.53
N ASN A 47 -3.66 -8.28 22.01
CA ASN A 47 -3.77 -9.54 22.76
C ASN A 47 -4.61 -10.62 22.04
N ALA A 48 -4.66 -10.55 20.70
CA ALA A 48 -5.34 -11.55 19.88
C ALA A 48 -4.34 -12.52 19.26
N SER A 49 -4.84 -13.64 18.76
CA SER A 49 -4.09 -14.56 17.90
C SER A 49 -4.84 -14.77 16.59
N LEU A 50 -4.09 -14.83 15.51
CA LEU A 50 -4.58 -15.04 14.15
C LEU A 50 -4.25 -16.48 13.72
N GLN A 51 -5.24 -17.17 13.17
CA GLN A 51 -5.03 -18.43 12.45
C GLN A 51 -5.53 -18.28 11.03
N ILE A 52 -4.66 -18.59 10.07
CA ILE A 52 -5.00 -18.67 8.64
C ILE A 52 -4.96 -20.15 8.23
N ASN A 53 -6.06 -20.62 7.65
CA ASN A 53 -6.27 -22.01 7.26
C ASN A 53 -6.06 -22.97 8.44
N THR A 54 -5.17 -23.95 8.27
CA THR A 54 -4.81 -24.94 9.28
C THR A 54 -3.47 -24.64 9.94
N ASN A 55 -2.89 -23.46 9.69
CA ASN A 55 -1.59 -23.08 10.24
C ASN A 55 -1.67 -22.89 11.76
N SER A 56 -0.53 -22.98 12.43
CA SER A 56 -0.43 -22.66 13.85
C SER A 56 -0.84 -21.19 14.10
N PRO A 57 -1.59 -20.91 15.18
CA PRO A 57 -1.96 -19.54 15.52
C PRO A 57 -0.73 -18.65 15.73
N ILE A 58 -0.79 -17.44 15.20
CA ILE A 58 0.20 -16.37 15.33
C ILE A 58 -0.29 -15.42 16.43
N THR A 59 0.46 -15.28 17.51
CA THR A 59 0.15 -14.26 18.53
C THR A 59 0.43 -12.88 17.98
N LEU A 60 -0.55 -11.98 18.05
CA LEU A 60 -0.46 -10.62 17.54
C LEU A 60 0.15 -9.71 18.62
N THR A 61 1.48 -9.78 18.75
CA THR A 61 2.30 -8.93 19.62
C THR A 61 2.98 -7.82 18.81
N ASP A 62 3.83 -7.00 19.46
CA ASP A 62 4.56 -5.91 18.81
C ASP A 62 5.59 -6.35 17.75
N SER A 63 5.85 -7.65 17.61
CA SER A 63 6.79 -8.19 16.62
C SER A 63 6.19 -8.41 15.22
N ILE A 64 4.89 -8.20 15.03
CA ILE A 64 4.24 -8.34 13.72
C ILE A 64 4.41 -7.08 12.88
N GLU A 65 4.49 -7.24 11.55
CA GLU A 65 4.54 -6.11 10.64
C GLU A 65 3.21 -5.35 10.66
N THR A 66 3.28 -4.06 11.02
CA THR A 66 2.13 -3.16 11.00
C THR A 66 2.45 -1.84 10.30
N PHE A 67 1.43 -1.24 9.71
CA PHE A 67 1.53 0.05 9.03
C PHE A 67 0.26 0.87 9.29
N MET A 68 0.34 2.17 8.99
CA MET A 68 -0.81 3.07 9.10
C MET A 68 -1.53 3.15 7.75
N LEU A 69 -2.82 2.84 7.73
CA LEU A 69 -3.71 2.98 6.58
C LEU A 69 -4.93 3.79 7.02
N ASP A 70 -5.20 4.92 6.36
CA ASP A 70 -6.29 5.84 6.69
C ASP A 70 -6.36 6.22 8.19
N GLY A 71 -5.19 6.45 8.80
CA GLY A 71 -5.06 6.79 10.22
C GLY A 71 -5.29 5.63 11.19
N LYS A 72 -5.43 4.39 10.70
CA LYS A 72 -5.61 3.18 11.51
C LYS A 72 -4.38 2.29 11.44
N LYS A 73 -4.03 1.66 12.57
CA LYS A 73 -3.01 0.61 12.60
C LYS A 73 -3.56 -0.64 11.93
N VAL A 74 -2.83 -1.18 10.97
CA VAL A 74 -3.21 -2.38 10.20
C VAL A 74 -2.04 -3.37 10.22
N ALA A 75 -2.35 -4.66 10.43
CA ALA A 75 -1.35 -5.72 10.30
C ALA A 75 -1.55 -6.48 8.97
N LYS A 76 -0.44 -6.79 8.30
CA LYS A 76 -0.44 -7.39 6.95
C LYS A 76 0.01 -8.84 7.00
N PHE A 77 -0.75 -9.73 6.36
CA PHE A 77 -0.39 -11.15 6.26
C PHE A 77 -0.51 -11.62 4.82
N GLU A 78 0.59 -12.12 4.27
CA GLU A 78 0.60 -12.75 2.94
C GLU A 78 -0.15 -14.09 2.99
N VAL A 79 -0.95 -14.35 1.97
CA VAL A 79 -1.69 -15.60 1.79
C VAL A 79 -1.55 -16.09 0.36
N THR A 80 -1.68 -17.40 0.16
CA THR A 80 -1.83 -17.95 -1.19
C THR A 80 -3.18 -17.52 -1.77
N ALA A 81 -3.22 -17.14 -3.04
CA ALA A 81 -4.48 -16.92 -3.73
C ALA A 81 -5.39 -18.16 -3.69
N GLY A 82 -6.69 -17.91 -3.61
CA GLY A 82 -7.72 -18.90 -3.43
C GLY A 82 -8.48 -18.73 -2.13
N THR A 83 -9.10 -19.82 -1.68
CA THR A 83 -9.93 -19.81 -0.48
C THR A 83 -9.06 -19.88 0.77
N ASN A 84 -9.14 -18.85 1.61
CA ASN A 84 -8.49 -18.78 2.91
C ASN A 84 -9.53 -18.73 4.02
N THR A 85 -9.31 -19.50 5.10
CA THR A 85 -10.10 -19.40 6.33
C THR A 85 -9.34 -18.55 7.33
N VAL A 86 -9.91 -17.45 7.77
CA VAL A 86 -9.30 -16.50 8.72
C VAL A 86 -10.05 -16.59 10.04
N LYS A 87 -9.34 -16.95 11.10
CA LYS A 87 -9.85 -16.98 12.47
C LYS A 87 -9.05 -16.03 13.35
N VAL A 88 -9.73 -15.24 14.16
CA VAL A 88 -9.09 -14.40 15.17
C VAL A 88 -9.65 -14.78 16.52
N PHE A 89 -8.76 -15.05 17.47
CA PHE A 89 -9.10 -15.34 18.85
C PHE A 89 -8.63 -14.17 19.72
N LYS A 90 -9.50 -13.67 20.60
CA LYS A 90 -9.17 -12.62 21.55
C LYS A 90 -9.44 -13.16 22.95
N ASN A 91 -8.43 -13.13 23.81
CA ASN A 91 -8.51 -13.72 25.16
C ASN A 91 -9.01 -15.19 25.14
N GLY A 92 -8.61 -15.96 24.12
CA GLY A 92 -9.03 -17.35 23.92
C GLY A 92 -10.41 -17.56 23.27
N ALA A 93 -11.22 -16.51 23.11
CA ALA A 93 -12.53 -16.59 22.45
C ALA A 93 -12.42 -16.30 20.95
N LEU A 94 -13.11 -17.08 20.11
CA LEU A 94 -13.18 -16.84 18.67
C LEU A 94 -14.06 -15.62 18.38
N VAL A 95 -13.47 -14.52 17.92
CA VAL A 95 -14.17 -13.25 17.63
C VAL A 95 -14.36 -13.00 16.14
N VAL A 96 -13.53 -13.63 15.30
CA VAL A 96 -13.67 -13.58 13.83
C VAL A 96 -13.53 -14.98 13.27
N ASN A 97 -14.42 -15.35 12.33
CA ASN A 97 -14.32 -16.56 11.53
C ASN A 97 -14.86 -16.29 10.12
N ARG A 98 -13.96 -16.12 9.15
CA ARG A 98 -14.30 -15.76 7.76
C ARG A 98 -13.68 -16.75 6.80
N LYS A 99 -14.42 -17.09 5.74
CA LYS A 99 -13.91 -17.84 4.59
C LYS A 99 -13.92 -16.89 3.40
N LEU A 100 -12.74 -16.54 2.89
CA LEU A 100 -12.53 -15.50 1.90
C LEU A 100 -11.83 -16.09 0.68
N TYR A 101 -12.31 -15.78 -0.51
CA TYR A 101 -11.58 -16.07 -1.75
C TYR A 101 -10.75 -14.84 -2.11
N VAL A 102 -9.43 -14.95 -2.05
CA VAL A 102 -8.49 -13.84 -2.29
C VAL A 102 -7.73 -14.10 -3.58
N THR A 103 -7.65 -13.11 -4.46
CA THR A 103 -6.89 -13.16 -5.71
C THR A 103 -5.56 -12.43 -5.57
N ASN A 104 -4.57 -12.77 -6.41
CA ASN A 104 -3.31 -12.02 -6.44
C ASN A 104 -3.56 -10.55 -6.84
N GLY A 105 -2.67 -9.65 -6.42
CA GLY A 105 -2.81 -8.21 -6.57
C GLY A 105 -3.89 -7.59 -5.68
N ASN A 106 -4.58 -8.39 -4.86
CA ASN A 106 -5.68 -7.93 -4.01
C ASN A 106 -5.39 -8.15 -2.52
N SER A 107 -6.02 -7.30 -1.72
CA SER A 107 -6.00 -7.37 -0.26
C SER A 107 -7.43 -7.37 0.28
N PHE A 108 -7.68 -8.16 1.32
CA PHE A 108 -8.98 -8.17 2.01
C PHE A 108 -8.83 -7.72 3.45
N GLU A 109 -9.64 -6.75 3.86
CA GLU A 109 -9.70 -6.31 5.24
C GLU A 109 -10.58 -7.25 6.08
N VAL A 110 -10.06 -7.58 7.26
CA VAL A 110 -10.76 -8.35 8.28
C VAL A 110 -10.72 -7.53 9.56
N ASN A 111 -11.89 -6.96 9.91
CA ASN A 111 -12.03 -6.12 11.09
C ASN A 111 -12.20 -6.97 12.35
N VAL A 112 -11.36 -6.73 13.35
CA VAL A 112 -11.44 -7.32 14.69
C VAL A 112 -12.16 -6.34 15.60
N GLN A 113 -13.37 -6.72 16.04
CA GLN A 113 -14.18 -6.01 17.02
C GLN A 113 -14.04 -6.70 18.39
#